data_AF-A0A378LA73-F1
#
_entry.id   AF-A0A378LA73-F1
#
_cell.length_a   1.000
_cell.length_b   1.000
_cell.length_c   1.000
_cell.angle_alpha   90.00
_cell.angle_beta   90.00
_cell.angle_gamma   90.00
#
_symmetry.space_group_name_H-M   'P 1'
#
loop_
_entity.id
_entity.type
_entity.pdbx_description
1 polymer ?
#
loop_
_entity_poly.entity_id
_entity_poly.type
_entity_poly.pdbx_seq_one_letter_code
_entity_poly.pdbx_strand_id
1 'polypeptide(L)'
;MKFENSLFEERYNDYWNRTVVVLDTTIRNSSSDQNLFANRANVGELIKTYQQNVLNVLSNLDRQSLMFEDEEYVQKYRKNTIEQAREDLTFYANLFPEYKNISSEALKAIDKDTSLITDETRSFTYTK
;
A
#
# COMPACT_ATOMS: atom_id res chain seq x y z
N MET A 1 -24.26 -2.95 3.02
CA MET A 1 -23.81 -3.25 1.64
C MET A 1 -22.58 -4.14 1.71
N LYS A 2 -22.26 -4.96 0.70
CA LYS A 2 -21.03 -5.77 0.71
C LYS A 2 -19.90 -5.12 -0.08
N PHE A 3 -18.66 -5.34 0.35
CA PHE A 3 -17.45 -4.98 -0.38
C PHE A 3 -17.08 -6.07 -1.38
N GLU A 4 -17.08 -7.35 -0.96
CA GLU A 4 -16.72 -8.49 -1.79
C GLU A 4 -17.61 -8.58 -3.04
N ASN A 5 -16.98 -8.76 -4.21
CA ASN A 5 -17.61 -8.83 -5.53
C ASN A 5 -18.47 -7.60 -5.86
N SER A 6 -18.17 -6.44 -5.27
CA SER A 6 -18.91 -5.20 -5.51
C SER A 6 -18.17 -4.25 -6.46
N LEU A 7 -18.90 -3.24 -6.96
CA LEU A 7 -18.30 -2.11 -7.68
C LEU A 7 -17.31 -1.30 -6.83
N PHE A 8 -17.35 -1.42 -5.49
CA PHE A 8 -16.36 -0.79 -4.64
C PHE A 8 -15.04 -1.53 -4.76
N GLU A 9 -15.03 -2.85 -4.54
CA GLU A 9 -13.83 -3.67 -4.69
C GLU A 9 -13.21 -3.50 -6.09
N GLU A 10 -14.02 -3.53 -7.14
CA GLU A 10 -13.55 -3.28 -8.51
C GLU A 10 -12.81 -1.95 -8.64
N ARG A 11 -13.35 -0.86 -8.07
CA ARG A 11 -12.71 0.47 -8.11
C ARG A 11 -11.39 0.52 -7.33
N TYR A 12 -11.31 -0.15 -6.18
CA TYR A 12 -10.05 -0.23 -5.41
C TYR A 12 -9.00 -1.00 -6.21
N ASN A 13 -9.37 -2.14 -6.80
CA ASN A 13 -8.49 -2.95 -7.63
C ASN A 13 -8.05 -2.20 -8.89
N ASP A 14 -8.95 -1.48 -9.54
CA ASP A 14 -8.64 -0.65 -10.71
C ASP A 14 -7.65 0.47 -10.38
N TYR A 15 -7.87 1.17 -9.26
CA TYR A 15 -6.94 2.20 -8.80
C TYR A 15 -5.57 1.59 -8.50
N TRP A 16 -5.53 0.48 -7.76
CA TRP A 16 -4.29 -0.26 -7.46
C TRP A 16 -3.53 -0.65 -8.73
N ASN A 17 -4.22 -1.27 -9.69
CA ASN A 17 -3.61 -1.73 -10.94
C ASN A 17 -3.09 -0.58 -11.80
N ARG A 18 -3.80 0.56 -11.86
CA ARG A 18 -3.40 1.71 -12.66
C ARG A 18 -2.30 2.56 -12.03
N THR A 19 -2.12 2.47 -10.71
CA THR A 19 -1.17 3.31 -9.98
C THR A 19 -0.05 2.48 -9.37
N VAL A 20 -0.36 1.64 -8.38
CA VAL A 20 0.60 0.88 -7.59
C VAL A 20 1.35 -0.15 -8.44
N VAL A 21 0.64 -0.96 -9.24
CA VAL A 21 1.27 -1.99 -10.10
C VAL A 21 2.15 -1.37 -11.19
N VAL A 22 1.71 -0.25 -11.78
CA VAL A 22 2.49 0.47 -12.80
C VAL A 22 3.77 1.04 -12.18
N LEU A 23 3.67 1.62 -10.98
CA LEU A 23 4.83 2.16 -10.25
C LEU A 23 5.79 1.04 -9.84
N ASP A 24 5.29 -0.07 -9.30
CA ASP A 24 6.12 -1.24 -8.97
C ASP A 24 6.89 -1.75 -10.19
N THR A 25 6.19 -1.96 -11.30
CA THR A 25 6.82 -2.36 -12.57
C THR A 25 7.90 -1.38 -13.02
N THR A 26 7.62 -0.07 -12.91
CA THR A 26 8.56 0.98 -13.30
C THR A 26 9.79 1.01 -12.39
N ILE A 27 9.60 0.90 -11.07
CA ILE A 27 10.67 0.87 -10.07
C ILE A 27 11.54 -0.36 -10.32
N ARG A 28 10.96 -1.55 -10.46
CA ARG A 28 11.72 -2.79 -10.70
C ARG A 28 12.48 -2.75 -12.03
N ASN A 29 11.89 -2.23 -13.09
CA ASN A 29 12.57 -2.13 -14.40
C ASN A 29 13.70 -1.08 -14.43
N SER A 30 13.74 -0.16 -13.46
CA SER A 30 14.81 0.84 -13.36
C SER A 30 16.15 0.25 -12.93
N SER A 31 16.17 -0.98 -12.38
CA SER A 31 17.41 -1.70 -12.07
C SER A 31 18.00 -2.48 -13.25
N SER A 32 17.26 -2.63 -14.36
CA SER A 32 17.74 -3.38 -15.51
C SER A 32 18.68 -2.53 -16.37
N ASP A 33 19.93 -2.96 -16.51
CA ASP A 33 20.98 -2.31 -17.30
C ASP A 33 20.69 -2.22 -18.81
N GLN A 34 19.59 -2.82 -19.29
CA GLN A 34 19.13 -2.71 -20.68
C GLN A 34 18.51 -1.33 -21.00
N ASN A 35 18.15 -0.54 -20.00
CA ASN A 35 17.76 0.85 -20.20
C ASN A 35 18.99 1.75 -20.01
N LEU A 36 19.72 2.01 -21.10
CA LEU A 36 20.81 3.00 -21.16
C LEU A 36 20.35 4.45 -20.81
N PHE A 37 19.05 4.63 -20.60
CA PHE A 37 18.39 5.86 -20.13
C PHE A 37 17.57 5.64 -18.85
N ALA A 38 17.75 4.52 -18.12
CA ALA A 38 17.13 4.31 -16.81
C ALA A 38 17.67 5.40 -15.87
N ASN A 39 16.93 6.49 -15.80
CA ASN A 39 17.26 7.63 -14.98
C ASN A 39 17.00 7.25 -13.52
N ARG A 40 17.94 6.49 -12.93
CA ARG A 40 17.91 6.07 -11.52
C ARG A 40 17.71 7.25 -10.57
N ALA A 41 18.06 8.47 -11.02
CA ALA A 41 17.85 9.73 -10.31
C ALA A 41 16.42 9.94 -9.78
N ASN A 42 15.41 9.31 -10.40
CA ASN A 42 14.00 9.49 -10.02
C ASN A 42 13.44 8.33 -9.18
N VAL A 43 14.20 7.25 -8.92
CA VAL A 43 13.68 6.07 -8.22
C VAL A 43 13.21 6.41 -6.81
N GLY A 44 13.93 7.27 -6.08
CA GLY A 44 13.50 7.74 -4.77
C GLY A 44 12.12 8.44 -4.79
N GLU A 45 11.82 9.20 -5.84
CA GLU A 45 10.52 9.87 -5.98
C GLU A 45 9.41 8.89 -6.40
N LEU A 46 9.75 7.90 -7.23
CA LEU A 46 8.83 6.82 -7.57
C LEU A 46 8.43 6.01 -6.34
N ILE A 47 9.38 5.70 -5.44
CA ILE A 47 9.10 4.98 -4.18
C ILE A 47 8.17 5.80 -3.27
N LYS A 48 8.40 7.11 -3.15
CA LYS A 48 7.49 8.00 -2.38
C LYS A 48 6.09 8.04 -2.98
N THR A 49 6.01 8.16 -4.30
CA THR A 49 4.73 8.18 -5.02
C THR A 49 3.99 6.85 -4.85
N TYR A 50 4.70 5.72 -4.95
CA TYR A 50 4.17 4.39 -4.67
C TYR A 50 3.56 4.33 -3.27
N GLN A 51 4.32 4.73 -2.24
CA GLN A 51 3.85 4.75 -0.86
C GLN A 51 2.59 5.60 -0.69
N GLN A 52 2.55 6.79 -1.30
CA GLN A 52 1.40 7.68 -1.19
C GLN A 52 0.13 7.06 -1.80
N ASN A 53 0.24 6.35 -2.93
CA ASN A 53 -0.91 5.65 -3.53
C ASN A 53 -1.38 4.48 -2.65
N VAL A 54 -0.46 3.73 -2.02
CA VAL A 54 -0.82 2.69 -1.04
C VAL A 54 -1.57 3.30 0.15
N LEU A 55 -1.06 4.39 0.73
CA LEU A 55 -1.73 5.06 1.87
C LEU A 55 -3.10 5.63 1.49
N ASN A 56 -3.28 6.09 0.25
CA ASN A 56 -4.59 6.52 -0.24
C ASN A 56 -5.60 5.36 -0.30
N VAL A 57 -5.17 4.17 -0.74
CA VAL A 57 -6.00 2.97 -0.73
C VAL A 57 -6.43 2.64 0.69
N LEU A 58 -5.48 2.55 1.62
CA LEU A 58 -5.74 2.21 3.02
C LEU A 58 -6.67 3.23 3.68
N SER A 59 -6.34 4.53 3.57
CA SER A 59 -7.14 5.60 4.18
C SER A 59 -8.57 5.66 3.63
N ASN A 60 -8.77 5.43 2.33
CA ASN A 60 -10.11 5.41 1.75
C ASN A 60 -10.90 4.18 2.22
N LEU A 61 -10.24 3.01 2.29
CA LEU A 61 -10.86 1.78 2.76
C LEU A 61 -11.30 1.94 4.22
N ASP A 62 -10.45 2.53 5.06
CA ASP A 62 -10.72 2.75 6.47
C ASP A 62 -11.92 3.69 6.68
N ARG A 63 -11.99 4.79 5.92
CA ARG A 63 -13.13 5.72 5.96
C ARG A 63 -14.46 5.08 5.56
N GLN A 64 -14.43 4.10 4.68
CA GLN A 64 -15.63 3.45 4.15
C GLN A 64 -15.94 2.13 4.85
N SER A 65 -15.03 1.60 5.67
CA SER A 65 -15.09 0.28 6.29
C SER A 65 -16.43 0.01 7.00
N LEU A 66 -16.92 0.97 7.78
CA LEU A 66 -18.17 0.90 8.54
C LEU A 66 -19.44 0.85 7.68
N MET A 67 -19.34 1.08 6.36
CA MET A 67 -20.48 0.98 5.45
C MET A 67 -20.69 -0.47 4.98
N PHE A 68 -19.69 -1.33 5.14
CA PHE A 68 -19.70 -2.69 4.63
C PHE A 68 -20.17 -3.70 5.69
N GLU A 69 -21.01 -4.66 5.29
CA GLU A 69 -21.53 -5.72 6.16
C GLU A 69 -20.55 -6.89 6.32
N ASP A 70 -19.62 -7.04 5.39
CA ASP A 70 -18.59 -8.08 5.32
C ASP A 70 -17.25 -7.57 5.87
N GLU A 71 -17.27 -7.09 7.12
CA GLU A 71 -16.11 -6.50 7.80
C GLU A 71 -14.88 -7.41 7.78
N GLU A 72 -15.04 -8.71 8.00
CA GLU A 72 -13.92 -9.67 7.96
C GLU A 72 -13.23 -9.70 6.59
N TYR A 73 -14.01 -9.60 5.51
CA TYR A 73 -13.47 -9.55 4.15
C TYR A 73 -12.72 -8.25 3.93
N VAL A 74 -13.28 -7.11 4.34
CA VAL A 74 -12.63 -5.80 4.26
C VAL A 74 -11.30 -5.78 5.03
N GLN A 75 -11.27 -6.34 6.23
CA GLN A 75 -10.05 -6.45 7.03
C GLN A 75 -9.01 -7.35 6.37
N LYS A 76 -9.44 -8.45 5.75
CA LYS A 76 -8.55 -9.32 4.97
C LYS A 76 -7.97 -8.59 3.76
N TYR A 77 -8.80 -7.86 3.01
CA TYR A 77 -8.36 -7.05 1.87
C TYR A 77 -7.32 -6.00 2.29
N ARG A 78 -7.59 -5.28 3.38
CA ARG A 78 -6.67 -4.30 3.97
C ARG A 78 -5.34 -4.92 4.36
N LYS A 79 -5.39 -6.06 5.07
CA LYS A 79 -4.20 -6.80 5.49
C LYS A 79 -3.34 -7.22 4.30
N ASN A 80 -3.95 -7.80 3.27
CA ASN A 80 -3.25 -8.20 2.05
C ASN A 80 -2.58 -7.01 1.36
N THR A 81 -3.27 -5.86 1.33
CA THR A 81 -2.73 -4.61 0.77
C THR A 81 -1.45 -4.16 1.50
N ILE A 82 -1.46 -4.23 2.83
CA ILE A 82 -0.30 -3.89 3.68
C ILE A 82 0.84 -4.89 3.48
N GLU A 83 0.54 -6.19 3.46
CA GLU A 83 1.54 -7.23 3.26
C GLU A 83 2.24 -7.09 1.90
N GLN A 84 1.48 -6.88 0.82
CA GLN A 84 2.04 -6.61 -0.50
C GLN A 84 2.94 -5.36 -0.52
N ALA A 85 2.48 -4.25 0.08
CA ALA A 85 3.27 -3.03 0.12
C ALA A 85 4.56 -3.18 0.93
N ARG A 86 4.53 -3.97 2.02
CA ARG A 86 5.73 -4.30 2.81
C ARG A 86 6.73 -5.13 2.03
N GLU A 87 6.26 -6.13 1.29
CA GLU A 87 7.10 -6.96 0.41
C GLU A 87 7.78 -6.11 -0.66
N ASP A 88 7.02 -5.26 -1.33
CA ASP A 88 7.53 -4.36 -2.38
C ASP A 88 8.56 -3.36 -1.84
N LEU A 89 8.26 -2.65 -0.74
CA LEU A 89 9.19 -1.69 -0.14
C LEU A 89 10.45 -2.36 0.42
N THR A 90 10.33 -3.57 0.97
CA THR A 90 11.50 -4.35 1.40
C THR A 90 12.36 -4.74 0.20
N PHE A 91 11.71 -5.14 -0.90
CA PHE A 91 12.40 -5.42 -2.14
C PHE A 91 13.12 -4.19 -2.70
N TYR A 92 12.48 -3.02 -2.73
CA TYR A 92 13.11 -1.77 -3.19
C TYR A 92 14.30 -1.36 -2.33
N ALA A 93 14.21 -1.53 -1.00
CA ALA A 93 15.31 -1.25 -0.08
C ALA A 93 16.56 -2.10 -0.36
N ASN A 94 16.36 -3.32 -0.84
CA ASN A 94 17.44 -4.23 -1.24
C ASN A 94 17.94 -3.94 -2.66
N LEU A 95 17.03 -3.60 -3.59
CA LEU A 95 17.35 -3.35 -4.99
C LEU A 95 18.05 -2.00 -5.22
N PHE A 96 17.69 -0.99 -4.42
CA PHE A 96 18.26 0.36 -4.48
C PHE A 96 18.78 0.80 -3.10
N PRO A 97 19.94 0.29 -2.66
CA PRO A 97 20.51 0.62 -1.35
C PRO A 97 20.67 2.13 -1.10
N GLU A 98 20.91 2.92 -2.14
CA GLU A 98 21.00 4.39 -2.10
C GLU A 98 19.69 5.07 -1.67
N TYR A 99 18.53 4.41 -1.83
CA TYR A 99 17.20 4.89 -1.43
C TYR A 99 16.61 4.08 -0.25
N LYS A 100 17.44 3.32 0.47
CA LYS A 100 17.01 2.48 1.60
C LYS A 100 16.31 3.28 2.69
N ASN A 101 16.74 4.51 2.96
CA ASN A 101 16.11 5.38 3.95
C ASN A 101 14.65 5.70 3.57
N ILE A 102 14.39 6.02 2.30
CA ILE A 102 13.04 6.30 1.78
C ILE A 102 12.14 5.09 1.97
N SER A 103 12.61 3.90 1.57
CA SER A 103 11.85 2.66 1.74
C SER A 103 11.59 2.34 3.22
N SER A 104 12.56 2.62 4.10
CA SER A 104 12.41 2.41 5.55
C SER A 104 11.42 3.38 6.19
N GLU A 105 11.43 4.65 5.76
CA GLU A 105 10.44 5.66 6.18
C GLU A 105 9.04 5.27 5.70
N ALA A 106 8.93 4.75 4.47
CA ALA A 106 7.69 4.27 3.90
C ALA A 106 7.10 3.10 4.69
N LEU A 107 7.93 2.12 5.04
CA LEU A 107 7.54 1.00 5.90
C LEU A 107 7.03 1.48 7.26
N LYS A 108 7.74 2.40 7.91
CA LYS A 108 7.31 2.98 9.20
C LYS A 108 5.94 3.67 9.11
N ALA A 109 5.65 4.34 8.00
CA ALA A 109 4.36 5.00 7.81
C ALA A 109 3.21 3.98 7.71
N ILE A 110 3.41 2.89 6.96
CA ILE A 110 2.45 1.78 6.85
C ILE A 110 2.27 1.08 8.20
N ASP A 111 3.35 0.91 8.96
CA ASP A 111 3.30 0.28 10.28
C ASP A 111 2.52 1.13 11.29
N LYS A 112 2.75 2.44 11.28
CA LYS A 112 2.00 3.39 12.11
C LYS A 112 0.51 3.36 11.78
N ASP A 113 0.17 3.35 10.49
CA ASP A 113 -1.20 3.24 10.01
C ASP A 113 -1.87 1.94 10.51
N THR A 114 -1.13 0.83 10.51
CA THR A 114 -1.58 -0.46 11.05
C THR A 114 -1.83 -0.40 12.57
N SER A 115 -0.94 0.24 13.33
CA SER A 115 -1.07 0.35 14.80
C SER A 115 -2.29 1.16 15.24
N LEU A 116 -2.63 2.25 14.53
CA LEU A 116 -3.77 3.11 14.89
C LEU A 116 -5.10 2.35 14.89
N ILE A 117 -5.31 1.45 13.94
CA ILE A 117 -6.55 0.66 13.86
C ILE A 117 -6.62 -0.41 14.94
N THR A 118 -5.47 -0.95 15.35
CA THR A 118 -5.43 -1.99 16.39
C THR A 118 -5.87 -1.41 17.75
N ASP A 119 -5.61 -0.12 17.99
CA ASP A 119 -6.02 0.57 19.22
C ASP A 119 -7.48 1.06 19.17
N GLU A 120 -7.99 1.49 18.01
CA GLU A 120 -9.40 1.85 17.85
C GLU A 120 -10.31 0.62 17.99
N THR A 121 -9.99 -0.49 17.31
CA THR A 121 -10.77 -1.73 17.40
C THR A 121 -10.80 -2.32 18.81
N ARG A 122 -9.71 -2.19 19.60
CA ARG A 122 -9.71 -2.57 21.02
C ARG A 122 -10.61 -1.69 21.87
N SER A 123 -10.65 -0.39 21.58
CA SER A 123 -11.44 0.59 22.35
C SER A 123 -12.96 0.40 22.17
N PHE A 124 -13.40 -0.11 21.01
CA PHE A 124 -14.82 -0.42 20.77
C PHE A 124 -15.30 -1.77 21.36
N THR A 125 -14.39 -2.65 21.81
CA THR A 125 -14.77 -3.94 22.43
C THR A 125 -15.11 -3.87 23.93
N TYR A 126 -14.95 -2.72 24.57
CA TYR A 126 -15.27 -2.51 25.99
C TYR A 126 -16.50 -1.61 26.15
N THR A 127 -17.66 -2.07 25.70
CA THR A 127 -18.94 -1.58 26.26
C THR A 127 -19.99 -2.68 26.18
N LYS A 128 -20.14 -3.40 27.29
CA LYS A 128 -21.28 -4.26 27.58
C LYS A 128 -21.80 -3.90 28.96
#